data_AF-A0A2E8WZE3-F1
#
_entry.id   AF-A0A2E8WZE3-F1
#
_cell.length_a   1.000
_cell.length_b   1.000
_cell.length_c   1.000
_cell.angle_alpha   90.00
_cell.angle_beta   90.00
_cell.angle_gamma   90.00
#
_symmetry.space_group_name_H-M   'P 1'
#
loop_
_entity.id
_entity.type
_entity.pdbx_description
1 polymer ?
#
loop_
_entity_poly.entity_id
_entity_poly.type
_entity_poly.pdbx_seq_one_letter_code
_entity_poly.pdbx_strand_id
1 'polypeptide(L)' 'MNKYLKADAWCIVEEGFDPQNMRSSESIFSIGNGRFGQRANFEEGYSGDHMLGSYVGGVYYPDRT' A
#
# COMPACT_ATOMS: atom_id res chain seq x y z
N MET A 1 -14.50 -4.95 -11.69
CA MET A 1 -13.05 -4.67 -11.52
C MET A 1 -12.81 -3.26 -12.02
N ASN A 2 -12.40 -2.34 -11.13
CA ASN A 2 -12.22 -0.93 -11.47
C ASN A 2 -10.92 -0.78 -12.28
N LYS A 3 -10.99 -0.27 -13.52
CA LYS A 3 -9.82 -0.18 -14.43
C LYS A 3 -9.19 1.21 -14.37
N TYR A 4 -8.60 1.55 -13.23
CA TYR A 4 -7.93 2.85 -13.03
C TYR A 4 -6.40 2.75 -13.14
N LEU A 5 -5.85 1.54 -13.05
CA LEU A 5 -4.43 1.27 -13.21
C LEU A 5 -4.10 0.95 -14.67
N LYS A 6 -3.05 1.60 -15.18
CA LYS A 6 -2.44 1.28 -16.45
C LYS A 6 -1.36 0.23 -16.23
N ALA A 7 -1.40 -0.82 -17.03
CA ALA A 7 -0.33 -1.80 -17.11
C ALA A 7 0.66 -1.40 -18.20
N ASP A 8 1.93 -1.38 -17.86
CA ASP A 8 3.06 -1.35 -18.78
C ASP A 8 3.83 -2.69 -18.66
N ALA A 9 4.77 -2.96 -19.57
CA ALA A 9 5.50 -4.23 -19.59
C ALA A 9 6.16 -4.57 -18.24
N TRP A 10 6.63 -3.56 -17.51
CA TRP A 10 7.32 -3.74 -16.23
C TRP A 10 6.81 -2.81 -15.11
N CYS A 11 5.77 -2.02 -15.38
CA CYS A 11 5.26 -1.04 -14.43
C CYS A 11 3.74 -1.20 -14.24
N ILE A 12 3.31 -0.95 -13.02
CA ILE A 12 1.92 -0.63 -12.71
C ILE A 12 1.89 0.88 -12.53
N VAL A 13 1.00 1.58 -13.22
CA VAL A 13 0.95 3.05 -13.20
C VAL A 13 -0.46 3.51 -12.85
N GLU A 14 -0.57 4.35 -11.83
CA GLU A 14 -1.77 5.12 -11.54
C GLU A 14 -1.59 6.54 -12.08
N GLU A 15 -2.55 7.04 -12.86
CA GLU A 15 -2.54 8.41 -13.37
C GLU A 15 -3.62 9.23 -12.69
N GLY A 16 -3.22 10.36 -12.10
CA GLY A 16 -4.10 11.14 -11.25
C GLY A 16 -4.25 10.51 -9.87
N PHE A 17 -4.99 11.20 -9.00
CA PHE A 17 -5.23 10.76 -7.63
C PHE A 17 -6.73 10.73 -7.36
N ASP A 18 -7.23 9.57 -6.94
CA ASP A 18 -8.61 9.39 -6.47
C ASP A 18 -8.60 8.83 -5.02
N PRO A 19 -9.06 9.61 -4.03
CA PRO A 19 -9.17 9.17 -2.64
C PRO A 19 -9.90 7.83 -2.44
N GLN A 20 -10.84 7.47 -3.31
CA GLN A 20 -11.60 6.23 -3.18
C GLN A 20 -10.75 4.99 -3.46
N ASN A 21 -9.67 5.14 -4.22
CA ASN A 21 -8.76 4.04 -4.56
C ASN A 21 -7.59 3.94 -3.57
N MET A 22 -7.41 4.90 -2.65
CA MET A 22 -6.25 5.02 -1.77
C MET A 22 -5.86 3.69 -1.10
N ARG A 23 -6.76 3.07 -0.34
CA ARG A 23 -6.48 1.78 0.35
C ARG A 23 -6.09 0.64 -0.61
N SER A 24 -6.65 0.65 -1.83
CA SER A 24 -6.32 -0.35 -2.85
C SER A 24 -4.93 -0.09 -3.42
N SER A 25 -4.64 1.16 -3.79
CA SER A 25 -3.34 1.58 -4.30
C SER A 25 -2.21 1.36 -3.28
N GLU A 26 -2.42 1.71 -2.01
CA GLU A 26 -1.49 1.40 -0.91
C GLU A 26 -1.14 -0.08 -0.83
N SER A 27 -2.12 -0.97 -1.13
CA SER A 27 -1.89 -2.42 -1.13
C SER A 27 -1.12 -2.85 -2.37
N ILE A 28 -1.52 -2.38 -3.55
CA ILE A 28 -0.97 -2.79 -4.85
C ILE A 28 0.47 -2.31 -5.03
N PHE A 29 0.77 -1.08 -4.60
CA PHE A 29 2.10 -0.47 -4.75
C PHE A 29 3.04 -0.77 -3.57
N SER A 30 2.66 -1.70 -2.69
CA SER A 30 3.51 -2.10 -1.55
C SER A 30 4.88 -2.58 -2.01
N ILE A 31 5.89 -2.32 -1.19
CA ILE A 31 7.26 -2.79 -1.40
C ILE A 31 7.70 -3.71 -0.27
N GLY A 32 8.67 -4.58 -0.54
CA GLY A 32 9.27 -5.44 0.47
C GLY A 32 10.49 -6.20 -0.04
N ASN A 33 11.30 -6.69 0.89
CA ASN A 33 12.55 -7.41 0.58
C ASN A 33 12.63 -8.79 1.26
N GLY A 34 11.50 -9.32 1.71
CA GLY A 34 11.41 -10.58 2.44
C GLY A 34 11.76 -10.49 3.93
N ARG A 35 12.50 -9.47 4.38
CA ARG A 35 12.74 -9.17 5.80
C ARG A 35 11.80 -8.12 6.35
N PHE A 36 11.45 -7.13 5.54
CA PHE A 36 10.43 -6.13 5.85
C PHE A 36 9.53 -5.89 4.64
N GLY A 37 8.36 -5.34 4.90
CA GLY A 37 7.44 -4.86 3.87
C GLY A 37 6.67 -3.65 4.36
N GLN A 38 6.29 -2.77 3.44
CA GLN A 38 5.52 -1.58 3.73
C GLN A 38 4.48 -1.35 2.64
N ARG A 39 3.29 -0.93 3.05
CA ARG A 39 2.26 -0.40 2.13
C ARG A 39 2.77 0.88 1.47
N ALA A 40 2.25 1.22 0.29
CA ALA A 40 2.60 2.49 -0.36
C ALA A 40 1.89 3.69 0.28
N ASN A 41 2.08 3.87 1.59
CA ASN A 41 1.57 5.03 2.32
C ASN A 41 2.34 6.29 1.88
N PHE A 42 1.65 7.42 1.82
CA PHE A 42 2.25 8.73 1.59
C PHE A 42 3.10 9.17 2.79
N GLU A 43 4.36 9.54 2.55
CA GLU A 43 5.34 9.87 3.60
C GLU A 43 5.01 11.20 4.29
N GLU A 44 4.41 12.14 3.56
CA GLU A 44 3.93 13.42 4.08
C GLU A 44 2.72 13.29 5.02
N GLY A 45 2.14 12.09 5.09
CA GLY A 45 0.92 11.81 5.81
C GLY A 45 -0.33 12.14 4.99
N TYR A 46 -1.40 11.40 5.22
CA TYR A 46 -2.67 11.57 4.51
C TYR A 46 -3.84 11.57 5.49
N SER A 47 -4.72 12.57 5.39
CA SER A 47 -5.84 12.74 6.32
C SER A 47 -7.12 12.02 5.90
N GLY A 48 -7.19 11.52 4.67
CA GLY A 48 -8.32 10.75 4.18
C GLY A 48 -8.28 9.28 4.62
N ASP A 49 -9.19 8.47 4.06
CA ASP A 49 -9.26 7.05 4.38
C ASP A 49 -8.02 6.29 3.85
N HIS A 50 -7.30 5.65 4.77
CA HIS A 50 -6.05 4.95 4.47
C HIS A 50 -5.73 3.88 5.51
N MET A 51 -4.71 3.07 5.25
CA MET A 51 -4.23 2.07 6.20
C MET A 51 -2.70 2.11 6.30
N LEU A 52 -2.18 2.68 7.39
CA LEU A 52 -0.76 2.64 7.71
C LEU A 52 -0.31 1.21 7.98
N GLY A 53 0.79 0.79 7.35
CA GLY A 53 1.31 -0.55 7.55
C GLY A 53 2.76 -0.71 7.14
N SER A 54 3.64 -0.86 8.13
CA SER A 54 5.02 -1.32 7.99
C SER A 54 5.21 -2.56 8.85
N TYR A 55 5.75 -3.63 8.27
CA TYR A 55 5.85 -4.92 8.93
C TYR A 55 7.28 -5.44 8.85
N VAL A 56 7.78 -5.97 9.96
CA VAL A 56 9.10 -6.61 10.04
C VAL A 56 8.89 -8.10 10.27
N GLY A 57 9.45 -8.92 9.39
CA GLY A 57 9.33 -10.37 9.43
C GLY A 57 9.85 -10.94 10.75
N GLY A 58 9.01 -11.72 11.42
CA GLY A 58 9.29 -12.31 12.73
C GLY A 58 8.97 -11.40 13.92
N VAL A 59 8.53 -10.16 13.69
CA VAL A 59 8.03 -9.27 14.75
C VAL A 59 6.50 -9.34 14.76
N TYR A 60 5.95 -9.97 15.77
CA TYR A 60 4.51 -10.06 16.00
C TYR A 60 4.21 -9.84 17.49
N TYR A 61 2.99 -9.43 17.79
CA TYR A 61 2.51 -9.32 19.15
C TYR A 61 1.48 -10.44 19.39
N PRO A 62 1.70 -11.35 20.36
CA PRO A 62 0.74 -12.39 20.68
C PRO A 62 -0.40 -11.76 21.49
N ASP A 63 -1.33 -11.12 20.79
CA ASP A 63 -2.50 -10.54 21.42
C ASP A 63 -3.35 -11.64 22.07
N ARG A 64 -3.79 -11.39 23.30
CA ARG A 64 -4.54 -12.35 24.12
C ARG A 64 -6.04 -12.02 24.20
N THR A 65 -6.48 -10.95 23.54
CA THR A 65 -7.89 -10.54 23.47
C THR A 65 -8.77 -11.56 22.79
#